data_AF-A0A3D5SAP2-F1
#
_entry.id   AF-A0A3D5SAP2-F1
#
_cell.length_a   1.000
_cell.length_b   1.000
_cell.length_c   1.000
_cell.angle_alpha   90.00
_cell.angle_beta   90.00
_cell.angle_gamma   90.00
#
_symmetry.space_group_name_H-M   'P 1'
#
loop_
_entity.id
_entity.type
_entity.pdbx_description
1 polymer ?
#
loop_
_entity_poly.entity_id
_entity_poly.type
_entity_poly.pdbx_seq_one_letter_code
_entity_poly.pdbx_strand_id
1 'polypeptide(L)'
;MEAPFSSSMSPLLPNLGRLPVLLAILLITELLVILYVLSLSPLGTFDWQRLSLLSLYAQWISLLAMSGLSYWRSGINRQSPKVAGGIIFGWIIGVTLFSNIGAQWVYAAGKWASFSLAWLLRDIMIIGVLAALILRYLYMQQRWRAEQKASQAARIEALHARIRPHFLFNSMNTIASLISYAPAEAEKAVEDLAALFRASLSQNDVLVTWQQELDVCRAYLRIEQQRLGRRLMVDWQL
;
A
#
# COMPACT_ATOMS: atom_id res chain seq x y z
N MET A 1 -12.29 -20.76 18.59
CA MET A 1 -12.56 -19.35 18.89
C MET A 1 -11.41 -18.54 18.33
N GLU A 2 -11.49 -18.19 17.04
CA GLU A 2 -10.49 -17.37 16.36
C GLU A 2 -10.97 -15.92 16.35
N ALA A 3 -10.13 -15.01 16.84
CA ALA A 3 -10.43 -13.59 16.89
C ALA A 3 -10.57 -13.01 15.46
N PRO A 4 -11.53 -12.10 15.21
CA PRO A 4 -11.70 -11.52 13.89
C PRO A 4 -10.51 -10.63 13.55
N PHE A 5 -10.03 -10.74 12.31
CA PHE A 5 -9.05 -9.84 11.69
C PHE A 5 -9.42 -8.39 12.00
N SER A 6 -8.65 -7.76 12.89
CA SER A 6 -8.77 -6.33 13.11
C SER A 6 -8.39 -5.63 11.81
N SER A 7 -9.38 -5.00 11.21
CA SER A 7 -9.23 -4.01 10.14
C SER A 7 -8.46 -2.82 10.70
N SER A 8 -7.16 -2.98 10.88
CA SER A 8 -6.25 -1.88 11.17
C SER A 8 -6.27 -0.97 9.95
N MET A 9 -7.18 0.03 9.98
CA MET A 9 -7.20 1.11 9.00
C MET A 9 -5.78 1.64 8.92
N SER A 10 -5.18 1.47 7.75
CA SER A 10 -3.79 1.89 7.55
C SER A 10 -3.72 3.39 7.82
N PRO A 11 -2.79 3.86 8.65
CA PRO A 11 -2.76 5.25 9.09
C PRO A 11 -2.76 6.18 7.88
N LEU A 12 -3.60 7.22 7.92
CA LEU A 12 -3.70 8.23 6.85
C LEU A 12 -2.36 8.91 6.63
N LEU A 13 -1.64 9.21 7.71
CA LEU A 13 -0.30 9.76 7.65
C LEU A 13 0.75 8.64 7.64
N PRO A 14 1.50 8.45 6.52
CA PRO A 14 2.70 7.64 6.53
C PRO A 14 3.72 8.23 7.51
N ASN A 15 4.80 7.51 7.78
CA ASN A 15 5.85 8.04 8.63
C ASN A 15 6.58 9.16 7.89
N LEU A 16 6.13 10.40 8.11
CA LEU A 16 6.68 11.63 7.53
C LEU A 16 8.14 11.84 7.93
N GLY A 17 8.56 11.32 9.09
CA GLY A 17 9.95 11.33 9.53
C GLY A 17 10.85 10.31 8.84
N ARG A 18 10.34 9.53 7.85
CA ARG A 18 11.20 8.65 7.05
C ARG A 18 11.98 9.46 6.02
N LEU A 19 13.28 9.20 5.94
CA LEU A 19 14.23 9.86 5.04
C LEU A 19 13.73 10.02 3.59
N PRO A 20 13.10 9.01 2.94
CA PRO A 20 12.64 9.15 1.56
C PRO A 20 11.48 10.15 1.39
N VAL A 21 10.61 10.28 2.40
CA VAL A 21 9.47 11.20 2.35
C VAL A 21 9.95 12.64 2.59
N LEU A 22 10.86 12.81 3.54
CA LEU A 22 11.57 14.08 3.80
C LEU A 22 12.25 14.59 2.52
N LEU A 23 13.05 13.73 1.88
CA LEU A 23 13.76 14.07 0.65
C LEU A 23 12.80 14.41 -0.50
N ALA A 24 11.72 13.64 -0.68
CA ALA A 24 10.75 13.92 -1.73
C ALA A 24 10.09 15.28 -1.55
N ILE A 25 9.66 15.63 -0.33
CA ILE A 25 9.04 16.93 -0.04
C ILE A 25 10.05 18.06 -0.28
N LEU A 26 11.28 17.92 0.23
CA LEU A 26 12.32 18.93 0.03
C LEU A 26 12.65 19.15 -1.45
N LEU A 27 12.79 18.08 -2.24
CA LEU A 27 13.08 18.16 -3.67
C LEU A 27 11.93 18.78 -4.47
N ILE A 28 10.68 18.43 -4.14
CA ILE A 28 9.50 19.02 -4.79
C ILE A 28 9.40 20.51 -4.46
N THR A 29 9.60 20.88 -3.19
CA THR A 29 9.59 22.28 -2.77
C THR A 29 10.69 23.07 -3.49
N GLU A 30 11.91 22.53 -3.58
CA GLU A 30 13.02 23.19 -4.29
C GLU A 30 12.72 23.36 -5.78
N LEU A 31 12.19 22.30 -6.43
CA LEU A 31 11.81 22.35 -7.84
C LEU A 31 10.78 23.45 -8.10
N LEU A 32 9.79 23.61 -7.22
CA LEU A 32 8.77 24.65 -7.33
C LEU A 32 9.33 26.05 -7.15
N VAL A 33 10.27 26.24 -6.22
CA VAL A 33 10.97 27.52 -6.04
C VAL A 33 11.77 27.88 -7.29
N ILE A 34 12.49 26.91 -7.87
CA ILE A 34 13.24 27.11 -9.11
C ILE A 34 12.30 27.51 -10.25
N LEU A 35 11.21 26.76 -10.45
CA LEU A 35 10.21 27.06 -11.49
C LEU A 35 9.59 28.44 -11.30
N TYR A 36 9.33 28.84 -10.05
CA TYR A 36 8.80 30.16 -9.72
C TYR A 36 9.79 31.28 -10.07
N VAL A 37 11.06 31.14 -9.69
CA VAL A 37 12.10 32.13 -10.03
C VAL A 37 12.31 32.21 -11.55
N LEU A 38 12.28 31.07 -12.24
CA LEU A 38 12.39 31.02 -13.71
C LEU A 38 11.20 31.70 -14.41
N SER A 39 10.02 31.63 -13.80
CA SER A 39 8.82 32.29 -14.33
C SER A 39 8.87 33.82 -14.24
N LEU A 40 9.62 34.35 -13.28
CA LEU A 40 9.73 35.79 -13.01
C LEU A 40 10.95 36.45 -13.66
N SER A 41 12.00 35.69 -13.94
CA SER A 41 13.29 36.22 -14.41
C SER A 41 13.61 35.74 -15.83
N PRO A 42 13.86 36.64 -16.79
CA PRO A 42 14.41 36.27 -18.09
C PRO A 42 15.75 35.51 -17.93
N LEU A 43 16.01 34.52 -18.79
CA LEU A 43 17.18 33.64 -18.72
C LEU A 43 18.54 34.38 -18.64
N GLY A 44 18.60 35.64 -19.07
CA GLY A 44 19.82 36.47 -19.05
C GLY A 44 20.14 37.18 -17.72
N THR A 45 19.18 37.34 -16.81
CA THR A 45 19.36 38.06 -15.53
C THR A 45 18.83 37.23 -14.36
N PHE A 46 19.41 36.04 -14.20
CA PHE A 46 19.00 35.13 -13.15
C PHE A 46 19.44 35.65 -11.77
N ASP A 47 18.46 35.99 -10.93
CA ASP A 47 18.68 36.51 -9.58
C ASP A 47 18.94 35.36 -8.59
N TRP A 48 20.21 34.93 -8.51
CA TRP A 48 20.67 33.89 -7.59
C TRP A 48 20.41 34.22 -6.12
N GLN A 49 20.43 35.50 -5.76
CA GLN A 49 20.18 35.94 -4.38
C GLN A 49 18.72 35.69 -4.00
N ARG A 50 17.78 36.04 -4.89
CA ARG A 50 16.35 35.78 -4.70
C ARG A 50 16.03 34.29 -4.63
N LEU A 51 16.67 33.47 -5.47
CA LEU A 51 16.53 32.02 -5.39
C LEU A 51 16.96 31.51 -4.01
N SER A 52 18.16 31.89 -3.55
CA SER A 52 18.70 31.38 -2.29
C SER A 52 17.81 31.72 -1.08
N LEU A 53 17.27 32.94 -1.03
CA LEU A 53 16.37 33.40 0.02
C LEU A 53 15.02 32.68 -0.03
N LEU A 54 14.44 32.50 -1.22
CA LEU A 54 13.16 31.80 -1.39
C LEU A 54 13.29 30.31 -1.09
N SER A 55 14.38 29.67 -1.51
CA SER A 55 14.66 28.25 -1.22
C SER A 55 14.82 28.04 0.29
N LEU A 56 15.63 28.87 0.97
CA LEU A 56 15.80 28.80 2.42
C LEU A 56 14.46 28.95 3.15
N TYR A 57 13.65 29.93 2.73
CA TYR A 57 12.35 30.20 3.33
C TYR A 57 11.35 29.05 3.12
N ALA A 58 11.27 28.51 1.91
CA ALA A 58 10.37 27.41 1.58
C ALA A 58 10.78 26.10 2.27
N GLN A 59 12.08 25.83 2.37
CA GLN A 59 12.61 24.67 3.11
C GLN A 59 12.36 24.79 4.61
N TRP A 60 12.49 25.99 5.19
CA TRP A 60 12.16 26.25 6.59
C TRP A 60 10.69 25.93 6.92
N ILE A 61 9.75 26.40 6.08
CA ILE A 61 8.32 26.10 6.24
C ILE A 61 8.06 24.60 6.10
N SER A 62 8.66 23.96 5.11
CA SER A 62 8.49 22.51 4.85
C SER A 62 8.94 21.68 6.05
N LEU A 63 10.07 22.03 6.67
CA LEU A 63 10.61 21.34 7.84
C LEU A 63 9.76 21.57 9.09
N LEU A 64 9.28 22.80 9.33
CA LEU A 64 8.38 23.10 10.46
C LEU A 64 7.03 22.40 10.32
N ALA A 65 6.44 22.46 9.13
CA ALA A 65 5.18 21.78 8.84
C ALA A 65 5.33 20.27 9.07
N MET A 66 6.40 19.67 8.55
CA MET A 66 6.65 18.23 8.68
C MET A 66 6.99 17.79 10.10
N SER A 67 7.76 18.60 10.84
CA SER A 67 8.07 18.33 12.25
C SER A 67 6.82 18.38 13.13
N GLY A 68 5.95 19.38 12.94
CA GLY A 68 4.68 19.50 13.65
C GLY A 68 3.71 18.36 13.35
N LEU A 69 3.57 18.00 12.07
CA LEU A 69 2.73 16.86 11.65
C LEU A 69 3.27 15.52 12.15
N SER A 70 4.61 15.38 12.25
CA SER A 70 5.24 14.18 12.79
C SER A 70 5.04 14.06 14.31
N TYR A 71 5.10 15.18 15.05
CA TYR A 71 4.86 15.22 16.48
C TYR A 71 3.40 14.87 16.82
N TRP A 72 2.43 15.44 16.10
CA TRP A 72 1.00 15.19 16.33
C TRP A 72 0.47 13.95 15.57
N ARG A 73 1.34 13.18 14.93
CA ARG A 73 0.94 12.04 14.09
C ARG A 73 0.07 11.02 14.84
N SER A 74 0.40 10.71 16.09
CA SER A 74 -0.31 9.73 16.90
C SER A 74 -1.76 10.17 17.20
N GLY A 75 -1.99 11.47 17.39
CA GLY A 75 -3.33 12.02 17.58
C GLY A 75 -4.12 12.13 16.29
N ILE A 76 -3.48 12.52 15.18
CA ILE A 76 -4.13 12.67 13.87
C ILE A 76 -4.58 11.32 13.32
N ASN A 77 -3.78 10.26 13.48
CA ASN A 77 -4.12 8.92 12.99
C ASN A 77 -5.24 8.24 13.80
N ARG A 78 -5.62 8.75 14.97
CA ARG A 78 -6.79 8.28 15.72
C ARG A 78 -8.10 8.83 15.19
N GLN A 79 -8.05 9.92 14.41
CA GLN A 79 -9.22 10.57 13.87
C GLN A 79 -9.64 9.97 12.52
N SER A 80 -10.90 10.19 12.12
CA SER A 80 -11.38 9.73 10.83
C SER A 80 -10.58 10.36 9.67
N PRO A 81 -10.41 9.66 8.52
CA PRO A 81 -9.61 10.16 7.40
C PRO A 81 -9.99 11.57 6.91
N LYS A 82 -11.28 11.93 6.99
CA LYS A 82 -11.78 13.27 6.61
C LYS A 82 -11.32 14.36 7.59
N VAL A 83 -11.43 14.08 8.89
CA VAL A 83 -11.02 15.01 9.96
C VAL A 83 -9.52 15.17 9.99
N ALA A 84 -8.78 14.08 9.84
CA ALA A 84 -7.32 14.10 9.75
C ALA A 84 -6.82 14.95 8.56
N GLY A 85 -7.47 14.85 7.39
CA GLY A 85 -7.18 15.72 6.24
C GLY A 85 -7.39 17.21 6.54
N GLY A 86 -8.47 17.55 7.24
CA GLY A 86 -8.75 18.93 7.67
C GLY A 86 -7.71 19.49 8.65
N ILE A 87 -7.27 18.69 9.62
CA ILE A 87 -6.22 19.08 10.59
C ILE A 87 -4.89 19.34 9.87
N ILE A 88 -4.51 18.46 8.92
CA ILE A 88 -3.27 18.63 8.14
C ILE A 88 -3.32 19.93 7.33
N PHE A 89 -4.44 20.19 6.65
CA PHE A 89 -4.63 21.39 5.85
C PHE A 89 -4.57 22.66 6.71
N GLY A 90 -5.27 22.67 7.85
CA GLY A 90 -5.23 23.78 8.80
C GLY A 90 -3.83 24.04 9.37
N TRP A 91 -3.09 22.98 9.70
CA TRP A 91 -1.72 23.11 10.22
C TRP A 91 -0.76 23.73 9.20
N ILE A 92 -0.80 23.26 7.94
CA ILE A 92 0.04 23.79 6.87
C ILE A 92 -0.25 25.27 6.64
N ILE A 93 -1.53 25.66 6.60
CA ILE A 93 -1.93 27.06 6.49
C ILE A 93 -1.42 27.88 7.68
N GLY A 94 -1.60 27.38 8.91
CA GLY A 94 -1.18 28.06 10.13
C GLY A 94 0.33 28.32 10.20
N VAL A 95 1.14 27.30 9.95
CA VAL A 95 2.61 27.42 9.92
C VAL A 95 3.07 28.43 8.86
N THR A 96 2.39 28.45 7.72
CA THR A 96 2.79 29.35 6.63
C THR A 96 2.40 30.80 6.92
N LEU A 97 1.18 31.06 7.40
CA LEU A 97 0.77 32.40 7.82
C LEU A 97 1.70 32.95 8.91
N PHE A 98 2.06 32.13 9.89
CA PHE A 98 3.01 32.51 10.94
C PHE A 98 4.39 32.86 10.37
N SER A 99 4.93 32.00 9.51
CA SER A 99 6.24 32.21 8.88
C SER A 99 6.25 33.43 7.97
N ASN A 100 5.11 33.76 7.37
CA ASN A 100 4.93 34.88 6.46
C ASN A 100 4.88 36.23 7.20
N ILE A 101 4.13 36.30 8.31
CA ILE A 101 4.14 37.47 9.20
C ILE A 101 5.56 37.72 9.75
N GLY A 102 6.24 36.65 10.17
CA GLY A 102 7.62 36.74 10.65
C GLY A 102 8.58 37.24 9.58
N ALA A 103 8.50 36.73 8.35
CA ALA A 103 9.33 37.19 7.25
C ALA A 103 9.09 38.67 6.93
N GLN A 104 7.83 39.12 6.87
CA GLN A 104 7.52 40.54 6.64
C GLN A 104 8.08 41.43 7.74
N TRP A 105 7.96 41.03 9.01
CA TRP A 105 8.49 41.79 10.13
C TRP A 105 10.01 41.96 10.05
N VAL A 106 10.73 40.90 9.65
CA VAL A 106 12.18 40.94 9.43
C VAL A 106 12.55 41.81 8.24
N TYR A 107 11.91 41.64 7.09
CA TYR A 107 12.19 42.43 5.88
C TYR A 107 11.89 43.92 6.04
N ALA A 108 10.88 44.26 6.85
CA ALA A 108 10.50 45.63 7.13
C ALA A 108 11.24 46.24 8.33
N ALA A 109 12.33 45.59 8.80
CA ALA A 109 13.16 46.05 9.92
C ALA A 109 12.34 46.38 11.19
N GLY A 110 11.37 45.52 11.51
CA GLY A 110 10.49 45.67 12.66
C GLY A 110 9.25 46.54 12.43
N LYS A 111 9.05 47.05 11.22
CA LYS A 111 7.81 47.77 10.84
C LYS A 111 6.77 46.77 10.34
N TRP A 112 5.51 46.98 10.70
CA TRP A 112 4.41 46.21 10.13
C TRP A 112 4.18 46.67 8.70
N ALA A 113 4.38 45.78 7.72
CA ALA A 113 4.09 46.07 6.33
C ALA A 113 2.58 46.30 6.13
N SER A 114 2.21 47.10 5.12
CA SER A 114 0.82 47.25 4.73
C SER A 114 0.29 45.91 4.23
N PHE A 115 -0.80 45.45 4.85
CA PHE A 115 -1.43 44.19 4.50
C PHE A 115 -2.08 44.32 3.12
N SER A 116 -1.48 43.70 2.10
CA SER A 116 -2.11 43.60 0.78
C SER A 116 -2.85 42.27 0.67
N LEU A 117 -4.17 42.35 0.44
CA LEU A 117 -5.01 41.17 0.27
C LEU A 117 -4.54 40.30 -0.91
N ALA A 118 -4.04 40.93 -1.97
CA ALA A 118 -3.52 40.24 -3.15
C ALA A 118 -2.32 39.33 -2.86
N TRP A 119 -1.42 39.75 -1.96
CA TRP A 119 -0.24 38.96 -1.60
C TRP A 119 -0.62 37.75 -0.74
N LEU A 120 -1.53 37.92 0.21
CA LEU A 120 -2.04 36.82 1.04
C LEU A 120 -2.85 35.80 0.23
N LEU A 121 -3.68 36.26 -0.73
CA LEU A 121 -4.42 35.39 -1.64
C LEU A 121 -3.50 34.55 -2.52
N ARG A 122 -2.40 35.12 -3.02
CA ARG A 122 -1.42 34.41 -3.84
C ARG A 122 -0.74 33.28 -3.06
N ASP A 123 -0.30 33.55 -1.84
CA ASP A 123 0.38 32.55 -1.02
C ASP A 123 -0.56 31.43 -0.60
N ILE A 124 -1.78 31.77 -0.16
CA ILE A 124 -2.82 30.77 0.13
C ILE A 124 -3.12 29.90 -1.09
N MET A 125 -3.15 30.48 -2.30
CA MET A 125 -3.36 29.71 -3.53
C MET A 125 -2.24 28.70 -3.78
N ILE A 126 -0.97 29.11 -3.72
CA ILE A 126 0.17 28.21 -3.97
C ILE A 126 0.18 27.06 -2.96
N ILE A 127 -0.04 27.37 -1.68
CA ILE A 127 -0.02 26.39 -0.60
C ILE A 127 -1.26 25.49 -0.64
N GLY A 128 -2.41 26.05 -0.98
CA GLY A 128 -3.66 25.31 -1.16
C GLY A 128 -3.52 24.26 -2.27
N VAL A 129 -2.90 24.63 -3.39
CA VAL A 129 -2.58 23.70 -4.49
C VAL A 129 -1.62 22.61 -4.01
N LEU A 130 -0.55 22.97 -3.30
CA LEU A 130 0.41 21.99 -2.76
C LEU A 130 -0.23 21.01 -1.79
N ALA A 131 -1.02 21.52 -0.84
CA ALA A 131 -1.72 20.70 0.13
C ALA A 131 -2.76 19.79 -0.55
N ALA A 132 -3.46 20.29 -1.57
CA ALA A 132 -4.39 19.47 -2.36
C ALA A 132 -3.69 18.35 -3.11
N LEU A 133 -2.52 18.61 -3.70
CA LEU A 133 -1.70 17.59 -4.38
C LEU A 133 -1.20 16.52 -3.40
N ILE A 134 -0.72 16.92 -2.23
CA ILE A 134 -0.29 15.99 -1.18
C ILE A 134 -1.47 15.13 -0.72
N LEU A 135 -2.64 15.73 -0.47
CA LEU A 135 -3.83 15.00 -0.04
C LEU A 135 -4.30 14.02 -1.13
N ARG A 136 -4.28 14.43 -2.39
CA ARG A 136 -4.61 13.58 -3.55
C ARG A 136 -3.64 12.40 -3.65
N TYR A 137 -2.35 12.64 -3.48
CA TYR A 137 -1.33 11.60 -3.48
C TYR A 137 -1.55 10.59 -2.35
N LEU A 138 -1.77 11.06 -1.11
CA LEU A 138 -2.05 10.20 0.04
C LEU A 138 -3.32 9.36 -0.17
N TYR A 139 -4.38 9.96 -0.70
CA TYR A 139 -5.62 9.27 -1.02
C TYR A 139 -5.43 8.17 -2.07
N MET A 140 -4.67 8.46 -3.13
CA MET A 140 -4.37 7.49 -4.18
C MET A 140 -3.55 6.33 -3.61
N GLN A 141 -2.53 6.63 -2.80
CA GLN A 141 -1.71 5.61 -2.16
C GLN A 141 -2.52 4.68 -1.25
N GLN A 142 -3.53 5.19 -0.55
CA GLN A 142 -4.44 4.36 0.24
C GLN A 142 -5.28 3.43 -0.63
N ARG A 143 -5.85 3.92 -1.73
CA ARG A 143 -6.64 3.10 -2.66
C ARG A 143 -5.81 1.95 -3.23
N TRP A 144 -4.59 2.24 -3.69
CA TRP A 144 -3.69 1.23 -4.25
C TRP A 144 -3.37 0.11 -3.25
N ARG A 145 -3.14 0.46 -1.98
CA ARG A 145 -2.90 -0.54 -0.93
C ARG A 145 -4.13 -1.38 -0.63
N ALA A 146 -5.32 -0.79 -0.65
CA ALA A 146 -6.58 -1.51 -0.45
C ALA A 146 -6.82 -2.51 -1.59
N GLU A 147 -6.61 -2.08 -2.83
CA GLU A 147 -6.73 -2.94 -4.03
C GLU A 147 -5.72 -4.09 -4.01
N GLN A 148 -4.46 -3.83 -3.64
CA GLN A 148 -3.45 -4.88 -3.52
C GLN A 148 -3.83 -5.94 -2.48
N LYS A 149 -4.32 -5.51 -1.31
CA LYS A 149 -4.77 -6.43 -0.25
C LYS A 149 -5.98 -7.25 -0.71
N ALA A 150 -6.95 -6.63 -1.37
CA ALA A 150 -8.10 -7.33 -1.93
C ALA A 150 -7.69 -8.34 -3.00
N SER A 151 -6.75 -7.97 -3.88
CA SER A 151 -6.20 -8.88 -4.90
C SER A 151 -5.45 -10.06 -4.29
N GLN A 152 -4.66 -9.83 -3.24
CA GLN A 152 -3.98 -10.91 -2.51
C GLN A 152 -4.97 -11.84 -1.83
N ALA A 153 -5.99 -11.30 -1.16
CA ALA A 153 -7.04 -12.09 -0.53
C ALA A 153 -7.80 -12.94 -1.57
N ALA A 154 -8.18 -12.35 -2.70
CA ALA A 154 -8.83 -13.06 -3.80
C ALA A 154 -7.93 -14.15 -4.42
N ARG A 155 -6.61 -13.91 -4.52
CA ARG A 155 -5.65 -14.93 -4.97
C ARG A 155 -5.56 -16.10 -3.99
N ILE A 156 -5.53 -15.83 -2.68
CA ILE A 156 -5.54 -16.86 -1.64
C ILE A 156 -6.86 -17.63 -1.69
N GLU A 157 -7.99 -16.95 -1.83
CA GLU A 157 -9.31 -17.57 -1.96
C GLU A 157 -9.41 -18.43 -3.23
N ALA A 158 -8.85 -17.98 -4.36
CA ALA A 158 -8.76 -18.77 -5.58
C ALA A 158 -7.85 -20.00 -5.43
N LEU A 159 -6.74 -19.89 -4.68
CA LEU A 159 -5.89 -21.04 -4.33
C LEU A 159 -6.63 -22.02 -3.41
N HIS A 160 -7.39 -21.52 -2.44
CA HIS A 160 -8.24 -22.35 -1.58
C HIS A 160 -9.36 -23.01 -2.39
N ALA A 161 -9.97 -22.33 -3.36
CA ALA A 161 -11.02 -22.88 -4.22
C ALA A 161 -10.51 -24.01 -5.14
N ARG A 162 -9.21 -24.00 -5.50
CA ARG A 162 -8.56 -25.09 -6.26
C ARG A 162 -8.42 -26.38 -5.46
N ILE A 163 -8.41 -26.32 -4.13
CA ILE A 163 -8.46 -27.48 -3.26
C ILE A 163 -9.91 -27.65 -2.81
N ARG A 164 -10.65 -28.62 -3.35
CA ARG A 164 -11.99 -28.95 -2.80
C ARG A 164 -11.81 -29.34 -1.32
N PRO A 165 -12.19 -28.52 -0.32
CA PRO A 165 -11.85 -28.81 1.08
C PRO A 165 -12.48 -30.13 1.52
N HIS A 166 -13.66 -30.42 0.97
CA HIS A 166 -14.35 -31.69 1.17
C HIS A 166 -13.56 -32.90 0.65
N PHE A 167 -12.87 -32.79 -0.49
CA PHE A 167 -12.02 -33.86 -1.00
C PHE A 167 -10.87 -34.15 -0.03
N LEU A 168 -10.24 -33.11 0.51
CA LEU A 168 -9.16 -33.25 1.49
C LEU A 168 -9.65 -33.97 2.76
N PHE A 169 -10.72 -33.48 3.38
CA PHE A 169 -11.27 -34.10 4.59
C PHE A 169 -11.69 -35.56 4.35
N ASN A 170 -12.33 -35.84 3.23
CA ASN A 170 -12.72 -37.21 2.89
C ASN A 170 -11.51 -38.12 2.70
N SER A 171 -10.49 -37.63 1.99
CA SER A 171 -9.26 -38.40 1.73
C SER A 171 -8.54 -38.71 3.05
N MET A 172 -8.43 -37.74 3.96
CA MET A 172 -7.87 -37.96 5.29
C MET A 172 -8.66 -38.98 6.12
N ASN A 173 -10.00 -38.92 6.07
CA ASN A 173 -10.85 -39.89 6.79
C ASN A 173 -10.68 -41.31 6.22
N THR A 174 -10.62 -41.45 4.88
CA THR A 174 -10.35 -42.74 4.23
C THR A 174 -8.97 -43.27 4.64
N ILE A 175 -7.93 -42.44 4.61
CA ILE A 175 -6.59 -42.81 5.08
C ILE A 175 -6.64 -43.25 6.55
N ALA A 176 -7.29 -42.47 7.43
CA ALA A 176 -7.41 -42.79 8.84
C ALA A 176 -8.08 -44.15 9.08
N SER A 177 -9.11 -44.49 8.29
CA SER A 177 -9.72 -45.81 8.34
C SER A 177 -8.75 -46.91 7.92
N LEU A 178 -8.02 -46.71 6.80
CA LEU A 178 -7.08 -47.68 6.23
C LEU A 178 -5.92 -48.02 7.19
N ILE A 179 -5.48 -47.09 8.04
CA ILE A 179 -4.38 -47.33 9.00
C ILE A 179 -4.62 -48.57 9.86
N SER A 180 -5.88 -48.83 10.23
CA SER A 180 -6.22 -49.91 11.14
C SER A 180 -6.27 -51.31 10.51
N TYR A 181 -6.54 -51.42 9.20
CA TYR A 181 -6.77 -52.71 8.53
C TYR A 181 -5.96 -52.94 7.25
N ALA A 182 -5.42 -51.88 6.63
CA ALA A 182 -4.58 -51.94 5.44
C ALA A 182 -3.49 -50.85 5.47
N PRO A 183 -2.48 -50.96 6.36
CA PRO A 183 -1.47 -49.92 6.57
C PRO A 183 -0.68 -49.57 5.30
N ALA A 184 -0.35 -50.57 4.48
CA ALA A 184 0.36 -50.37 3.22
C ALA A 184 -0.47 -49.60 2.18
N GLU A 185 -1.80 -49.71 2.21
CA GLU A 185 -2.68 -48.91 1.35
C GLU A 185 -2.83 -47.49 1.88
N ALA A 186 -2.85 -47.32 3.20
CA ALA A 186 -2.84 -46.00 3.85
C ALA A 186 -1.58 -45.20 3.47
N GLU A 187 -0.41 -45.84 3.49
CA GLU A 187 0.86 -45.23 3.08
C GLU A 187 0.82 -44.72 1.63
N LYS A 188 0.39 -45.57 0.69
CA LYS A 188 0.22 -45.17 -0.72
C LYS A 188 -0.79 -44.05 -0.90
N ALA A 189 -1.89 -44.06 -0.15
CA ALA A 189 -2.90 -43.01 -0.22
C ALA A 189 -2.36 -41.66 0.31
N VAL A 190 -1.47 -41.67 1.31
CA VAL A 190 -0.77 -40.47 1.78
C VAL A 190 0.18 -39.94 0.71
N GLU A 191 0.95 -40.80 0.05
CA GLU A 191 1.84 -40.40 -1.06
C GLU A 191 1.06 -39.80 -2.24
N ASP A 192 -0.03 -40.44 -2.64
CA ASP A 192 -0.91 -39.96 -3.71
C ASP A 192 -1.52 -38.59 -3.36
N LEU A 193 -1.95 -38.41 -2.10
CA LEU A 193 -2.48 -37.14 -1.63
C LEU A 193 -1.41 -36.06 -1.64
N ALA A 194 -0.20 -36.36 -1.19
CA ALA A 194 0.93 -35.43 -1.21
C ALA A 194 1.35 -35.02 -2.63
N ALA A 195 1.34 -35.97 -3.58
CA ALA A 195 1.62 -35.70 -4.99
C ALA A 195 0.58 -34.74 -5.60
N LEU A 196 -0.71 -34.98 -5.32
CA LEU A 196 -1.81 -34.11 -5.72
C LEU A 196 -1.70 -32.68 -5.16
N PHE A 197 -1.34 -32.55 -3.89
CA PHE A 197 -1.12 -31.24 -3.28
C PHE A 197 0.07 -30.51 -3.91
N ARG A 198 1.17 -31.23 -4.14
CA ARG A 198 2.36 -30.67 -4.79
C ARG A 198 2.03 -30.14 -6.18
N ALA A 199 1.22 -30.87 -6.95
CA ALA A 199 0.75 -30.43 -8.25
C ALA A 199 -0.19 -29.21 -8.15
N SER A 200 -1.18 -29.23 -7.25
CA SER A 200 -2.14 -28.13 -7.07
C SER A 200 -1.50 -26.81 -6.58
N LEU A 201 -0.43 -26.91 -5.78
CA LEU A 201 0.34 -25.76 -5.28
C LEU A 201 1.47 -25.31 -6.21
N SER A 202 1.83 -26.10 -7.22
CA SER A 202 2.80 -25.69 -8.23
C SER A 202 2.21 -24.55 -9.08
N GLN A 203 3.02 -23.52 -9.36
CA GLN A 203 2.57 -22.36 -10.13
C GLN A 203 2.24 -22.78 -11.57
N ASN A 204 1.05 -22.42 -12.07
CA ASN A 204 0.58 -22.71 -13.44
C ASN A 204 1.43 -22.06 -14.56
N ASP A 205 2.51 -21.35 -14.22
CA ASP A 205 3.36 -20.64 -15.19
C ASP A 205 4.46 -21.55 -15.79
N VAL A 206 4.55 -22.81 -15.35
CA VAL A 206 5.47 -23.80 -15.92
C VAL A 206 4.68 -24.79 -16.77
N LEU A 207 4.98 -24.86 -18.08
CA LEU A 207 4.47 -25.90 -18.96
C LEU A 207 4.90 -27.27 -18.44
N VAL A 208 3.94 -28.12 -18.08
CA VAL A 208 4.16 -29.51 -17.65
C VAL A 208 3.96 -30.47 -18.80
N THR A 209 4.64 -31.62 -18.74
CA THR A 209 4.49 -32.67 -19.75
C THR A 209 3.13 -33.35 -19.61
N TRP A 210 2.57 -33.83 -20.73
CA TRP A 210 1.32 -34.60 -20.72
C TRP A 210 1.37 -35.80 -19.76
N GLN A 211 2.52 -36.46 -19.66
CA GLN A 211 2.74 -37.59 -18.76
C GLN A 211 2.57 -37.20 -17.28
N GLN A 212 3.13 -36.05 -16.88
CA GLN A 212 2.99 -35.55 -15.51
C GLN A 212 1.52 -35.26 -15.18
N GLU A 213 0.79 -34.67 -16.11
CA GLU A 213 -0.64 -34.38 -15.93
C GLU A 213 -1.46 -35.66 -15.79
N LEU A 214 -1.13 -36.67 -16.60
CA LEU A 214 -1.75 -37.98 -16.54
C LEU A 214 -1.51 -38.68 -15.18
N ASP A 215 -0.30 -38.56 -14.65
CA ASP A 215 0.08 -39.17 -13.38
C ASP A 215 -0.64 -38.51 -12.19
N VAL A 216 -0.88 -37.20 -12.25
CA VAL A 216 -1.74 -36.48 -11.29
C VAL A 216 -3.19 -36.97 -11.38
N CYS A 217 -3.74 -37.13 -12.59
CA CYS A 217 -5.10 -37.68 -12.77
C CYS A 217 -5.22 -39.12 -12.23
N ARG A 218 -4.20 -39.96 -12.44
CA ARG A 218 -4.15 -41.33 -11.90
C ARG A 218 -4.11 -41.33 -10.37
N ALA A 219 -3.29 -40.47 -9.76
CA ALA A 219 -3.23 -40.33 -8.30
C ALA A 219 -4.59 -39.91 -7.73
N TYR A 220 -5.27 -38.96 -8.38
CA TYR A 220 -6.63 -38.56 -8.00
C TYR A 220 -7.63 -39.71 -8.06
N LEU A 221 -7.63 -40.46 -9.15
CA LEU A 221 -8.54 -41.58 -9.32
C LEU A 221 -8.25 -42.72 -8.34
N ARG A 222 -6.99 -42.97 -7.95
CA ARG A 222 -6.65 -43.94 -6.91
C ARG A 222 -7.27 -43.58 -5.55
N ILE A 223 -7.16 -42.31 -5.16
CA ILE A 223 -7.76 -41.81 -3.90
C ILE A 223 -9.30 -41.92 -3.95
N GLU A 224 -9.90 -41.50 -5.07
CA GLU A 224 -11.35 -41.61 -5.28
C GLU A 224 -11.82 -43.07 -5.32
N GLN A 225 -11.02 -44.00 -5.86
CA GLN A 225 -11.31 -45.42 -5.88
C GLN A 225 -11.35 -46.01 -4.47
N GLN A 226 -10.43 -45.59 -3.58
CA GLN A 226 -10.44 -46.01 -2.17
C GLN A 226 -11.69 -45.51 -1.44
N ARG A 227 -12.22 -44.34 -1.81
CA ARG A 227 -13.43 -43.77 -1.21
C ARG A 227 -14.72 -44.39 -1.76
N LEU A 228 -14.81 -44.53 -3.08
CA LEU A 228 -16.02 -44.95 -3.78
C LEU A 228 -16.12 -46.47 -3.95
N GLY A 229 -15.00 -47.18 -3.78
CA GLY A 229 -14.91 -48.61 -3.96
C GLY A 229 -15.47 -49.02 -5.32
N ARG A 230 -16.39 -50.00 -5.33
CA ARG A 230 -17.00 -50.52 -6.56
C ARG A 230 -17.91 -49.53 -7.31
N ARG A 231 -18.20 -48.36 -6.74
CA ARG A 231 -19.05 -47.34 -7.38
C ARG A 231 -18.28 -46.51 -8.41
N LEU A 232 -16.95 -46.55 -8.38
CA LEU A 232 -16.10 -45.90 -9.38
C LEU A 232 -15.56 -46.95 -10.35
N MET A 233 -15.86 -46.75 -11.63
CA MET A 233 -15.28 -47.51 -12.75
C MET A 233 -14.58 -46.50 -13.65
N VAL A 234 -13.32 -46.78 -13.99
CA VAL A 234 -12.48 -45.89 -14.80
C VAL A 234 -12.14 -46.60 -16.11
N ASP A 235 -12.49 -45.96 -17.22
CA ASP A 235 -12.07 -46.34 -18.57
C ASP A 235 -11.17 -45.24 -19.14
N TRP A 236 -9.96 -45.61 -19.56
CA TRP A 236 -8.97 -44.67 -20.09
C TRP A 236 -8.90 -44.80 -21.61
N GLN A 237 -9.35 -43.77 -22.32
CA GLN A 237 -9.19 -43.63 -23.77
C GLN A 237 -8.11 -42.59 -24.02
N LEU A 238 -6.87 -43.06 -24.20
CA LEU A 238 -5.65 -42.25 -24.31
C LEU A 238 -5.09 -42.29 -25.72
#